data_AF-A0A524CK19-F1
#
_entry.id   AF-A0A524CK19-F1
#
_cell.length_a   1.000
_cell.length_b   1.000
_cell.length_c   1.000
_cell.angle_alpha   90.00
_cell.angle_beta   90.00
_cell.angle_gamma   90.00
#
_symmetry.space_group_name_H-M   'P 1'
#
loop_
_entity.id
_entity.type
_entity.pdbx_description
1 polymer ?
#
loop_
_entity_poly.entity_id
_entity_poly.type
_entity_poly.pdbx_seq_one_letter_code
_entity_poly.pdbx_strand_id
1 'polypeptide(L)'
;MDPTERIIATCKGEEVDRVPTMSVMYDLHPIHQVLGFPKKYDADLMNSKVGQFFLKRLGMSKIGNYIAKKTVKEVARLGHLAPLKLGFDAAWAPLGLAFSAFPDENTILDYWGSYNDLIFDAHGNASYYWREPKITTPEEYDKWEYFPDPDKSAKEAYKFYKKINAEFGNEICIFGEVYGGPYQTMFTSMGLEKIAYYIRKNPEFIRKFIARLEEFCMKTNMAMMDAGVKVLMKGDDMSFKSGPQLNPKLLDEFWGPCYTR
;
A
#
# COMPACT_ATOMS: atom_id res chain seq x y z
N MET A 1 -30.13 -3.92 -4.64
CA MET A 1 -29.30 -2.69 -4.65
C MET A 1 -27.95 -2.99 -5.29
N ASP A 2 -27.39 -2.05 -6.06
CA ASP A 2 -26.02 -2.16 -6.57
C ASP A 2 -25.00 -2.21 -5.41
N PRO A 3 -23.88 -2.95 -5.49
CA PRO A 3 -22.91 -3.03 -4.41
C PRO A 3 -22.32 -1.68 -3.98
N THR A 4 -22.01 -0.80 -4.94
CA THR A 4 -21.47 0.53 -4.63
C THR A 4 -22.54 1.40 -3.97
N GLU A 5 -23.77 1.37 -4.47
CA GLU A 5 -24.90 2.06 -3.83
C GLU A 5 -25.12 1.58 -2.39
N ARG A 6 -25.07 0.26 -2.14
CA ARG A 6 -25.22 -0.33 -0.82
C ARG A 6 -24.15 0.14 0.15
N ILE A 7 -22.90 0.18 -0.29
CA ILE A 7 -21.79 0.68 0.52
C ILE A 7 -22.01 2.16 0.86
N ILE A 8 -22.32 3.00 -0.13
CA ILE A 8 -22.52 4.44 0.07
C ILE A 8 -23.70 4.71 1.02
N ALA A 9 -24.82 4.01 0.85
CA ALA A 9 -25.99 4.11 1.72
C ALA A 9 -25.62 3.71 3.16
N THR A 10 -24.87 2.61 3.33
CA THR A 10 -24.38 2.17 4.65
C THR A 10 -23.50 3.25 5.30
N CYS A 11 -22.57 3.85 4.57
CA CYS A 11 -21.70 4.91 5.09
C CYS A 11 -22.49 6.17 5.51
N LYS A 12 -23.68 6.40 4.94
CA LYS A 12 -24.58 7.50 5.31
C LYS A 12 -25.54 7.15 6.44
N GLY A 13 -25.56 5.90 6.90
CA GLY A 13 -26.54 5.40 7.87
C GLY A 13 -27.95 5.24 7.30
N GLU A 14 -28.08 5.06 5.98
CA GLU A 14 -29.35 4.81 5.29
C GLU A 14 -29.72 3.32 5.33
N GLU A 15 -31.01 3.02 5.13
CA GLU A 15 -31.49 1.64 5.04
C GLU A 15 -30.96 0.94 3.78
N VAL A 16 -30.55 -0.32 3.92
CA VAL A 16 -30.00 -1.14 2.85
C VAL A 16 -30.74 -2.48 2.75
N ASP A 17 -30.69 -3.09 1.57
CA ASP A 17 -31.36 -4.37 1.30
C ASP A 17 -30.71 -5.56 2.03
N ARG A 18 -29.44 -5.44 2.43
CA ARG A 18 -28.70 -6.36 3.30
C ARG A 18 -27.46 -5.69 3.88
N VAL A 19 -26.89 -6.27 4.94
CA VAL A 19 -25.58 -5.86 5.47
C VAL A 19 -24.50 -6.07 4.40
N PRO A 20 -23.75 -5.04 3.98
CA PRO A 20 -22.71 -5.20 2.99
C PRO A 20 -21.49 -5.94 3.56
N THR A 21 -20.80 -6.69 2.71
CA THR A 21 -19.54 -7.36 3.06
C THR A 21 -18.37 -6.80 2.26
N MET A 22 -17.22 -6.64 2.92
CA MET A 22 -15.99 -6.21 2.28
C MET A 22 -14.89 -7.25 2.52
N SER A 23 -14.08 -7.49 1.50
CA SER A 23 -12.89 -8.32 1.60
C SER A 23 -11.62 -7.49 1.66
N VAL A 24 -10.73 -7.86 2.58
CA VAL A 24 -9.35 -7.37 2.68
C VAL A 24 -8.43 -8.51 2.27
N MET A 25 -8.36 -8.78 0.96
CA MET A 25 -7.64 -9.93 0.43
C MET A 25 -6.40 -9.49 -0.33
N TYR A 26 -5.25 -9.57 0.35
CA TYR A 26 -3.94 -9.21 -0.21
C TYR A 26 -3.03 -10.43 -0.38
N ASP A 27 -3.25 -11.49 0.41
CA ASP A 27 -2.44 -12.70 0.35
C ASP A 27 -2.77 -13.54 -0.89
N LEU A 28 -1.72 -13.91 -1.62
CA LEU A 28 -1.85 -14.67 -2.86
C LEU A 28 -2.38 -16.09 -2.66
N HIS A 29 -2.09 -16.74 -1.54
CA HIS A 29 -2.57 -18.11 -1.33
C HIS A 29 -4.12 -18.21 -1.29
N PRO A 30 -4.84 -17.45 -0.45
CA PRO A 30 -6.30 -17.40 -0.51
C PRO A 30 -6.84 -17.00 -1.89
N ILE A 31 -6.21 -16.04 -2.57
CA ILE A 31 -6.58 -15.64 -3.94
C ILE A 31 -6.50 -16.84 -4.90
N HIS A 32 -5.40 -17.61 -4.85
CA HIS A 32 -5.21 -18.79 -5.68
C HIS A 32 -6.19 -19.92 -5.37
N GLN A 33 -6.66 -20.07 -4.13
CA GLN A 33 -7.72 -21.03 -3.80
C GLN A 33 -9.03 -20.71 -4.53
N VAL A 34 -9.33 -19.43 -4.75
CA VAL A 34 -10.54 -18.97 -5.45
C VAL A 34 -10.37 -19.00 -6.97
N LEU A 35 -9.23 -18.52 -7.46
CA LEU A 35 -9.01 -18.29 -8.90
C LEU A 35 -8.30 -19.44 -9.62
N GLY A 36 -7.79 -20.40 -8.85
CA GLY A 36 -6.94 -21.48 -9.33
C GLY A 36 -5.45 -21.19 -9.09
N PHE A 37 -4.69 -22.25 -8.81
CA PHE A 37 -3.26 -22.16 -8.54
C PHE A 37 -2.45 -21.90 -9.81
N PRO A 38 -1.39 -21.08 -9.74
CA PRO A 38 -0.51 -20.86 -10.87
C PRO A 38 0.33 -22.11 -11.15
N LYS A 39 0.81 -22.24 -12.39
CA LYS A 39 1.73 -23.33 -12.78
C LYS A 39 3.13 -23.18 -12.17
N LYS A 40 3.50 -21.96 -11.81
CA LYS A 40 4.78 -21.59 -11.20
C LYS A 40 4.52 -20.54 -10.14
N TYR A 41 5.15 -20.69 -9.00
CA TYR A 41 5.08 -19.75 -7.90
C TYR A 41 6.23 -18.74 -7.96
N ASP A 42 6.12 -17.66 -7.19
CA ASP A 42 7.17 -16.64 -7.11
C ASP A 42 8.50 -17.26 -6.66
N ALA A 43 8.45 -18.19 -5.69
CA ALA A 43 9.63 -18.92 -5.25
C ALA A 43 10.31 -19.71 -6.39
N ASP A 44 9.55 -20.29 -7.33
CA ASP A 44 10.14 -21.02 -8.47
C ASP A 44 10.92 -20.08 -9.39
N LEU A 45 10.40 -18.87 -9.59
CA LEU A 45 11.07 -17.84 -10.38
C LEU A 45 12.32 -17.34 -9.65
N MET A 46 12.18 -16.98 -8.38
CA MET A 46 13.22 -16.38 -7.55
C MET A 46 14.36 -17.37 -7.25
N ASN A 47 14.08 -18.67 -7.10
CA ASN A 47 15.09 -19.70 -6.86
C ASN A 47 15.72 -20.28 -8.15
N SER A 48 15.17 -19.95 -9.33
CA SER A 48 15.77 -20.40 -10.58
C SER A 48 17.11 -19.71 -10.85
N LYS A 49 18.07 -20.42 -11.46
CA LYS A 49 19.37 -19.84 -11.87
C LYS A 49 19.22 -18.60 -12.76
N VAL A 50 18.18 -18.61 -13.60
CA VAL A 50 17.86 -17.49 -14.51
C VAL A 50 17.27 -16.31 -13.72
N GLY A 51 16.33 -16.57 -12.80
CA GLY A 51 15.76 -15.54 -11.93
C GLY A 51 16.82 -14.90 -11.05
N GLN A 52 17.67 -15.71 -10.40
CA GLN A 52 18.81 -15.24 -9.62
C GLN A 52 19.78 -14.39 -10.43
N PHE A 53 20.09 -14.78 -11.67
CA PHE A 53 20.91 -13.97 -12.57
C PHE A 53 20.28 -12.60 -12.86
N PHE A 54 18.97 -12.57 -13.16
CA PHE A 54 18.27 -11.32 -13.42
C PHE A 54 18.09 -10.45 -12.17
N LEU A 55 17.84 -11.02 -11.00
CA LEU A 55 17.77 -10.28 -9.74
C LEU A 55 19.11 -9.63 -9.40
N LYS A 56 20.21 -10.40 -9.47
CA LYS A 56 21.55 -9.89 -9.15
C LYS A 56 22.02 -8.81 -10.13
N ARG A 57 21.63 -8.92 -11.40
CA ARG A 57 22.09 -8.01 -12.46
C ARG A 57 21.15 -6.84 -12.72
N LEU A 58 19.85 -7.01 -12.53
CA LEU A 58 18.80 -6.06 -12.89
C LEU A 58 17.87 -5.67 -11.72
N GLY A 59 17.94 -6.32 -10.55
CA GLY A 59 17.09 -6.01 -9.39
C GLY A 59 17.23 -4.57 -8.90
N MET A 60 18.42 -3.99 -9.03
CA MET A 60 18.71 -2.58 -8.78
C MET A 60 18.48 -1.66 -10.00
N SER A 61 18.06 -2.21 -11.14
CA SER A 61 17.89 -1.45 -12.38
C SER A 61 16.44 -1.00 -12.58
N LYS A 62 16.24 -0.02 -13.46
CA LYS A 62 14.90 0.42 -13.90
C LYS A 62 14.04 -0.73 -14.45
N ILE A 63 14.66 -1.76 -15.02
CA ILE A 63 13.95 -2.94 -15.56
C ILE A 63 13.40 -3.81 -14.43
N GLY A 64 14.20 -4.07 -13.39
CA GLY A 64 13.76 -4.82 -12.21
C GLY A 64 12.59 -4.13 -11.50
N ASN A 65 12.71 -2.82 -11.28
CA ASN A 65 11.63 -2.01 -10.71
C ASN A 65 10.35 -2.06 -11.56
N TYR A 66 10.47 -1.96 -12.89
CA TYR A 66 9.32 -2.09 -13.80
C TYR A 66 8.62 -3.45 -13.68
N ILE A 67 9.37 -4.55 -13.60
CA ILE A 67 8.82 -5.90 -13.43
C ILE A 67 8.12 -6.01 -12.08
N ALA A 68 8.75 -5.57 -10.99
CA ALA A 68 8.17 -5.59 -9.65
C ALA A 68 6.85 -4.81 -9.59
N LYS A 69 6.81 -3.59 -10.16
CA LYS A 69 5.58 -2.79 -10.26
C LYS A 69 4.48 -3.48 -11.06
N LYS A 70 4.83 -4.22 -12.11
CA LYS A 70 3.86 -5.00 -12.89
C LYS A 70 3.26 -6.12 -12.04
N THR A 71 4.10 -6.84 -11.29
CA THR A 71 3.64 -7.89 -10.36
C THR A 71 2.72 -7.31 -9.30
N VAL A 72 3.10 -6.20 -8.63
CA VAL A 72 2.25 -5.51 -7.65
C VAL A 72 0.88 -5.16 -8.22
N LYS A 73 0.82 -4.61 -9.45
CA LYS A 73 -0.44 -4.27 -10.11
C LYS A 73 -1.29 -5.50 -10.39
N GLU A 74 -0.67 -6.62 -10.72
CA GLU A 74 -1.38 -7.88 -10.92
C GLU A 74 -1.93 -8.43 -9.60
N VAL A 75 -1.13 -8.46 -8.54
CA VAL A 75 -1.59 -8.89 -7.20
C VAL A 75 -2.78 -8.04 -6.74
N ALA A 76 -2.67 -6.71 -6.86
CA ALA A 76 -3.77 -5.82 -6.50
C ALA A 76 -5.02 -6.07 -7.37
N ARG A 77 -4.87 -6.30 -8.68
CA ARG A 77 -5.99 -6.68 -9.55
C ARG A 77 -6.64 -8.00 -9.11
N LEU A 78 -5.85 -9.04 -8.82
CA LEU A 78 -6.36 -10.33 -8.35
C LEU A 78 -7.08 -10.21 -7.00
N GLY A 79 -6.60 -9.32 -6.13
CA GLY A 79 -7.24 -8.96 -4.86
C GLY A 79 -8.62 -8.28 -5.02
N HIS A 80 -8.97 -7.78 -6.22
CA HIS A 80 -10.34 -7.37 -6.54
C HIS A 80 -11.17 -8.51 -7.16
N LEU A 81 -10.54 -9.31 -8.02
CA LEU A 81 -11.20 -10.40 -8.74
C LEU A 81 -11.64 -11.55 -7.81
N ALA A 82 -10.81 -11.95 -6.84
CA ALA A 82 -11.13 -13.04 -5.93
C ALA A 82 -12.34 -12.71 -5.03
N PRO A 83 -12.42 -11.54 -4.35
CA PRO A 83 -13.62 -11.14 -3.62
C PRO A 83 -14.88 -11.06 -4.49
N LEU A 84 -14.75 -10.57 -5.73
CA LEU A 84 -15.86 -10.54 -6.68
C LEU A 84 -16.39 -11.97 -6.94
N LYS A 85 -15.51 -12.94 -7.16
CA LYS A 85 -15.91 -14.36 -7.34
C LYS A 85 -16.54 -14.98 -6.11
N LEU A 86 -16.18 -14.50 -4.92
CA LEU A 86 -16.77 -14.92 -3.65
C LEU A 86 -18.08 -14.19 -3.31
N GLY A 87 -18.50 -13.20 -4.10
CA GLY A 87 -19.76 -12.48 -3.91
C GLY A 87 -19.73 -11.38 -2.83
N PHE A 88 -18.55 -10.83 -2.54
CA PHE A 88 -18.43 -9.66 -1.67
C PHE A 88 -19.00 -8.40 -2.34
N ASP A 89 -19.52 -7.47 -1.53
CA ASP A 89 -20.01 -6.17 -2.02
C ASP A 89 -18.87 -5.18 -2.30
N ALA A 90 -17.74 -5.37 -1.63
CA ALA A 90 -16.58 -4.50 -1.76
C ALA A 90 -15.24 -5.25 -1.69
N ALA A 91 -14.24 -4.71 -2.38
CA ALA A 91 -12.86 -5.17 -2.30
C ALA A 91 -11.92 -4.01 -1.96
N TRP A 92 -11.07 -4.23 -0.97
CA TRP A 92 -9.95 -3.37 -0.64
C TRP A 92 -8.64 -4.11 -0.94
N ALA A 93 -8.05 -3.80 -2.10
CA ALA A 93 -6.75 -4.34 -2.51
C ALA A 93 -5.83 -3.17 -2.91
N PRO A 94 -4.99 -2.69 -1.97
CA PRO A 94 -4.21 -1.46 -2.14
C PRO A 94 -3.20 -1.55 -3.30
N LEU A 95 -3.02 -0.42 -3.99
CA LEU A 95 -1.93 -0.29 -4.96
C LEU A 95 -0.62 0.05 -4.23
N GLY A 96 0.11 -0.98 -3.81
CA GLY A 96 1.38 -0.88 -3.09
C GLY A 96 2.59 -0.59 -4.00
N LEU A 97 2.66 0.58 -4.64
CA LEU A 97 3.77 0.94 -5.56
C LEU A 97 5.16 1.03 -4.89
N ALA A 98 5.32 0.67 -3.63
CA ALA A 98 6.37 1.15 -2.75
C ALA A 98 7.78 0.67 -3.06
N PHE A 99 8.01 -0.28 -3.97
CA PHE A 99 9.33 -0.88 -4.13
C PHE A 99 10.27 0.03 -4.92
N SER A 100 11.37 0.45 -4.29
CA SER A 100 12.39 1.31 -4.89
C SER A 100 13.54 0.50 -5.47
N ALA A 101 14.03 -0.48 -4.71
CA ALA A 101 15.23 -1.24 -5.04
C ALA A 101 15.25 -2.63 -4.36
N PHE A 102 16.07 -3.53 -4.87
CA PHE A 102 16.37 -4.84 -4.28
C PHE A 102 17.87 -4.93 -4.00
N PRO A 103 18.34 -4.44 -2.83
CA PRO A 103 19.77 -4.42 -2.49
C PRO A 103 20.43 -5.78 -2.61
N ASP A 104 19.67 -6.85 -2.35
CA ASP A 104 20.07 -8.24 -2.48
C ASP A 104 18.84 -9.12 -2.83
N GLU A 105 19.02 -10.43 -2.83
CA GLU A 105 17.99 -11.41 -3.20
C GLU A 105 16.86 -11.59 -2.17
N ASN A 106 17.05 -11.08 -0.94
CA ASN A 106 16.12 -11.21 0.19
C ASN A 106 15.62 -9.87 0.73
N THR A 107 16.18 -8.74 0.30
CA THR A 107 15.82 -7.41 0.81
C THR A 107 15.07 -6.60 -0.24
N ILE A 108 13.97 -5.99 0.18
CA ILE A 108 13.24 -4.95 -0.55
C ILE A 108 13.47 -3.62 0.17
N LEU A 109 14.03 -2.66 -0.54
CA LEU A 109 14.02 -1.27 -0.11
C LEU A 109 12.80 -0.57 -0.72
N ASP A 110 12.02 0.11 0.10
CA ASP A 110 10.86 0.86 -0.37
C ASP A 110 11.20 2.34 -0.70
N TYR A 111 10.25 3.08 -1.28
CA TYR A 111 10.42 4.48 -1.65
C TYR A 111 10.44 5.43 -0.46
N TRP A 112 9.95 4.98 0.69
CA TRP A 112 9.75 5.82 1.87
C TRP A 112 10.87 5.66 2.91
N GLY A 113 11.73 4.66 2.75
CA GLY A 113 12.88 4.45 3.61
C GLY A 113 12.70 3.32 4.59
N SER A 114 12.05 2.22 4.19
CA SER A 114 11.99 0.99 5.00
C SER A 114 12.73 -0.14 4.30
N TYR A 115 13.47 -0.93 5.08
CA TYR A 115 13.92 -2.25 4.66
C TYR A 115 12.87 -3.28 5.01
N ASN A 116 12.58 -4.14 4.03
CA ASN A 116 11.64 -5.25 4.18
C ASN A 116 12.33 -6.53 3.75
N ASP A 117 12.05 -7.62 4.45
CA ASP A 117 12.45 -8.95 4.03
C ASP A 117 11.45 -9.47 2.99
N LEU A 118 11.95 -9.95 1.87
CA LEU A 118 11.19 -10.76 0.93
C LEU A 118 10.99 -12.13 1.58
N ILE A 119 9.73 -12.49 1.80
CA ILE A 119 9.34 -13.76 2.42
C ILE A 119 8.49 -14.57 1.46
N PHE A 120 8.48 -15.88 1.65
CA PHE A 120 7.61 -16.80 0.92
C PHE A 120 6.75 -17.58 1.90
N ASP A 121 5.48 -17.72 1.59
CA ASP A 121 4.61 -18.61 2.36
C ASP A 121 4.96 -20.09 2.10
N ALA A 122 4.29 -21.00 2.83
CA ALA A 122 4.49 -22.45 2.69
C ALA A 122 4.15 -23.00 1.29
N HIS A 123 3.55 -22.18 0.43
CA HIS A 123 3.14 -22.52 -0.93
C HIS A 123 4.01 -21.82 -1.99
N GLY A 124 5.00 -21.03 -1.58
CA GLY A 124 5.94 -20.35 -2.47
C GLY A 124 5.44 -19.01 -3.01
N ASN A 125 4.34 -18.45 -2.50
CA ASN A 125 3.89 -17.11 -2.88
C ASN A 125 4.75 -16.05 -2.17
N ALA A 126 5.18 -15.03 -2.90
CA ALA A 126 5.97 -13.95 -2.34
C ALA A 126 5.11 -12.97 -1.54
N SER A 127 5.65 -12.51 -0.43
CA SER A 127 5.19 -11.36 0.33
C SER A 127 6.40 -10.62 0.88
N TYR A 128 6.18 -9.58 1.67
CA TYR A 128 7.25 -8.88 2.35
C TYR A 128 6.88 -8.57 3.79
N TYR A 129 7.89 -8.48 4.65
CA TYR A 129 7.70 -8.10 6.04
C TYR A 129 8.64 -6.97 6.39
N TRP A 130 8.13 -5.98 7.11
CA TRP A 130 8.96 -4.87 7.57
C TRP A 130 10.07 -5.39 8.50
N ARG A 131 11.31 -5.01 8.22
CA ARG A 131 12.48 -5.40 9.00
C ARG A 131 12.95 -4.27 9.90
N GLU A 132 13.28 -3.13 9.30
CA GLU A 132 13.88 -2.00 10.03
C GLU A 132 13.76 -0.69 9.24
N PRO A 133 13.83 0.48 9.91
CA PRO A 133 13.82 1.77 9.25
C PRO A 133 15.18 2.09 8.61
N LYS A 134 15.16 2.86 7.52
CA LYS A 134 16.36 3.34 6.81
C LYS A 134 16.59 4.85 6.91
N ILE A 135 15.53 5.64 7.13
CA ILE A 135 15.63 7.10 7.28
C ILE A 135 15.50 7.44 8.76
N THR A 136 16.61 7.36 9.50
CA THR A 136 16.59 7.51 10.97
C THR A 136 17.00 8.91 11.45
N THR A 137 17.39 9.79 10.53
CA THR A 137 17.87 11.16 10.80
C THR A 137 17.39 12.16 9.74
N PRO A 138 17.31 13.48 10.04
CA PRO A 138 17.00 14.51 9.06
C PRO A 138 17.97 14.53 7.87
N GLU A 139 19.26 14.27 8.12
CA GLU A 139 20.29 14.26 7.08
C GLU A 139 20.10 13.09 6.10
N GLU A 140 19.69 11.92 6.60
CA GLU A 140 19.31 10.79 5.76
C GLU A 140 18.05 11.07 4.96
N TYR A 141 17.06 11.75 5.56
CA TYR A 141 15.84 12.16 4.88
C TYR A 141 16.15 13.11 3.73
N ASP A 142 16.98 14.13 3.95
CA ASP A 142 17.32 15.11 2.92
C ASP A 142 18.15 14.52 1.78
N LYS A 143 18.89 13.43 2.04
CA LYS A 143 19.67 12.69 1.04
C LYS A 143 18.90 11.54 0.38
N TRP A 144 17.65 11.30 0.77
CA TRP A 144 16.90 10.16 0.26
C TRP A 144 16.44 10.38 -1.18
N GLU A 145 17.06 9.67 -2.11
CA GLU A 145 16.84 9.85 -3.56
C GLU A 145 15.59 9.14 -4.08
N TYR A 146 15.00 8.25 -3.28
CA TYR A 146 13.94 7.34 -3.72
C TYR A 146 12.53 7.86 -3.42
N PHE A 147 12.36 9.02 -2.79
CA PHE A 147 11.02 9.52 -2.52
C PHE A 147 10.18 9.55 -3.81
N PRO A 148 8.93 9.04 -3.76
CA PRO A 148 8.13 8.94 -4.95
C PRO A 148 7.69 10.35 -5.37
N ASP A 149 7.79 10.63 -6.67
CA ASP A 149 7.22 11.84 -7.26
C ASP A 149 5.69 11.78 -7.15
N PRO A 150 5.04 12.70 -6.41
CA PRO A 150 3.60 12.66 -6.18
C PRO A 150 2.78 12.74 -7.47
N ASP A 151 3.21 13.53 -8.46
CA ASP A 151 2.48 13.72 -9.72
C ASP A 151 2.62 12.51 -10.64
N LYS A 152 3.81 11.89 -10.68
CA LYS A 152 3.98 10.61 -11.39
C LYS A 152 3.15 9.51 -10.73
N SER A 153 3.14 9.46 -9.40
CA SER A 153 2.38 8.47 -8.64
C SER A 153 0.88 8.63 -8.83
N ALA A 154 0.37 9.87 -8.83
CA ALA A 154 -1.02 10.18 -9.17
C ALA A 154 -1.40 9.71 -10.57
N LYS A 155 -0.55 9.95 -11.59
CA LYS A 155 -0.77 9.44 -12.95
C LYS A 155 -0.80 7.91 -13.02
N GLU A 156 0.07 7.24 -12.25
CA GLU A 156 0.06 5.78 -12.16
C GLU A 156 -1.21 5.26 -11.47
N ALA A 157 -1.62 5.89 -10.38
CA ALA A 157 -2.85 5.59 -9.64
C ALA A 157 -4.08 5.74 -10.52
N TYR A 158 -4.22 6.88 -11.22
CA TYR A 158 -5.31 7.12 -12.17
C TYR A 158 -5.40 6.00 -13.20
N LYS A 159 -4.29 5.66 -13.87
CA LYS A 159 -4.26 4.62 -14.91
C LYS A 159 -4.66 3.26 -14.36
N PHE A 160 -4.16 2.90 -13.19
CA PHE A 160 -4.48 1.63 -12.55
C PHE A 160 -5.96 1.57 -12.18
N TYR A 161 -6.45 2.54 -11.40
CA TYR A 161 -7.83 2.53 -10.93
C TYR A 161 -8.85 2.75 -12.05
N LYS A 162 -8.48 3.45 -13.13
CA LYS A 162 -9.35 3.56 -14.31
C LYS A 162 -9.58 2.18 -14.94
N LYS A 163 -8.53 1.34 -14.99
CA LYS A 163 -8.63 -0.04 -15.47
C LYS A 163 -9.43 -0.91 -14.50
N ILE A 164 -9.12 -0.86 -13.20
CA ILE A 164 -9.83 -1.63 -12.16
C ILE A 164 -11.32 -1.29 -12.15
N ASN A 165 -11.66 0.00 -12.19
CA ASN A 165 -13.05 0.45 -12.19
C ASN A 165 -13.78 0.06 -13.49
N ALA A 166 -13.12 0.15 -14.65
CA ALA A 166 -13.70 -0.29 -15.92
C ALA A 166 -13.95 -1.80 -15.96
N GLU A 167 -13.15 -2.58 -15.23
CA GLU A 167 -13.24 -4.03 -15.22
C GLU A 167 -14.21 -4.58 -14.18
N PHE A 168 -14.25 -4.00 -12.98
CA PHE A 168 -14.95 -4.57 -11.83
C PHE A 168 -15.99 -3.63 -11.21
N GLY A 169 -15.92 -2.32 -11.47
CA GLY A 169 -16.65 -1.28 -10.72
C GLY A 169 -18.18 -1.33 -10.83
N ASN A 170 -18.72 -2.09 -11.79
CA ASN A 170 -20.16 -2.33 -11.92
C ASN A 170 -20.66 -3.55 -11.14
N GLU A 171 -19.75 -4.40 -10.65
CA GLU A 171 -20.09 -5.67 -10.00
C GLU A 171 -19.61 -5.74 -8.55
N ILE A 172 -18.64 -4.89 -8.17
CA ILE A 172 -18.11 -4.79 -6.81
C ILE A 172 -17.68 -3.34 -6.54
N CYS A 173 -17.92 -2.87 -5.32
CA CYS A 173 -17.46 -1.56 -4.88
C CYS A 173 -15.94 -1.58 -4.68
N ILE A 174 -15.24 -0.68 -5.37
CA ILE A 174 -13.78 -0.56 -5.27
C ILE A 174 -13.42 0.40 -4.15
N PHE A 175 -12.70 -0.11 -3.15
CA PHE A 175 -12.12 0.70 -2.09
C PHE A 175 -10.69 1.06 -2.49
N GLY A 176 -10.51 2.30 -2.95
CA GLY A 176 -9.23 2.77 -3.46
C GLY A 176 -8.25 3.14 -2.36
N GLU A 177 -7.02 2.69 -2.53
CA GLU A 177 -5.86 3.11 -1.74
C GLU A 177 -4.58 3.06 -2.58
N VAL A 178 -3.69 4.04 -2.36
CA VAL A 178 -2.31 3.99 -2.85
C VAL A 178 -1.37 4.09 -1.66
N TYR A 179 -0.79 2.95 -1.29
CA TYR A 179 0.15 2.77 -0.19
C TYR A 179 -0.40 3.26 1.18
N GLY A 180 0.17 2.80 2.30
CA GLY A 180 -0.37 3.06 3.64
C GLY A 180 -0.49 4.54 4.01
N GLY A 181 -1.07 4.83 5.16
CA GLY A 181 -1.30 6.18 5.64
C GLY A 181 -0.02 6.93 6.08
N PRO A 182 -0.12 8.26 6.28
CA PRO A 182 1.01 9.09 6.70
C PRO A 182 1.65 8.66 8.02
N TYR A 183 0.89 8.15 8.98
CA TYR A 183 1.48 7.69 10.24
C TYR A 183 2.24 6.37 10.06
N GLN A 184 1.60 5.39 9.44
CA GLN A 184 2.17 4.08 9.16
C GLN A 184 3.46 4.19 8.36
N THR A 185 3.39 4.94 7.26
CA THR A 185 4.54 5.15 6.39
C THR A 185 5.70 5.81 7.15
N MET A 186 5.42 6.80 8.00
CA MET A 186 6.49 7.43 8.78
C MET A 186 7.12 6.45 9.76
N PHE A 187 6.33 5.67 10.51
CA PHE A 187 6.90 4.75 11.49
C PHE A 187 7.69 3.64 10.83
N THR A 188 7.28 3.13 9.66
CA THR A 188 8.06 2.11 8.95
C THR A 188 9.37 2.70 8.41
N SER A 189 9.36 3.98 8.05
CA SER A 189 10.53 4.67 7.48
C SER A 189 11.61 5.03 8.50
N MET A 190 11.21 5.47 9.70
CA MET A 190 12.16 5.99 10.70
C MET A 190 12.14 5.26 12.05
N GLY A 191 11.12 4.44 12.31
CA GLY A 191 10.91 3.75 13.57
C GLY A 191 10.23 4.63 14.62
N LEU A 192 9.43 3.99 15.49
CA LEU A 192 8.68 4.67 16.56
C LEU A 192 9.58 5.41 17.55
N GLU A 193 10.77 4.87 17.85
CA GLU A 193 11.73 5.50 18.77
C GLU A 193 12.22 6.86 18.24
N LYS A 194 12.53 6.93 16.94
CA LYS A 194 12.98 8.17 16.30
C LYS A 194 11.85 9.18 16.15
N ILE A 195 10.62 8.71 15.87
CA ILE A 195 9.43 9.58 15.92
C ILE A 195 9.33 10.23 17.31
N ALA A 196 9.35 9.44 18.39
CA ALA A 196 9.23 9.94 19.75
C ALA A 196 10.39 10.90 20.12
N TYR A 197 11.59 10.65 19.62
CA TYR A 197 12.74 11.54 19.80
C TYR A 197 12.55 12.87 19.06
N TYR A 198 12.24 12.84 17.77
CA TYR A 198 12.19 14.04 16.94
C TYR A 198 10.94 14.88 17.18
N ILE A 199 9.81 14.31 17.62
CA ILE A 199 8.68 15.11 18.12
C ILE A 199 9.15 16.11 19.19
N ARG A 200 10.08 15.71 20.07
CA ARG A 200 10.61 16.57 21.14
C ARG A 200 11.80 17.43 20.71
N LYS A 201 12.68 16.88 19.87
CA LYS A 201 13.99 17.49 19.56
C LYS A 201 14.02 18.29 18.26
N ASN A 202 13.18 17.92 17.30
CA ASN A 202 13.07 18.59 16.01
C ASN A 202 11.65 18.39 15.44
N PRO A 203 10.62 19.01 16.04
CA PRO A 203 9.23 18.82 15.60
C PRO A 203 9.01 19.26 14.15
N GLU A 204 9.76 20.24 13.67
CA GLU A 204 9.69 20.71 12.28
C GLU A 204 10.10 19.62 11.28
N PHE A 205 11.05 18.75 11.65
CA PHE A 205 11.38 17.60 10.82
C PHE A 205 10.20 16.64 10.67
N ILE A 206 9.49 16.35 11.77
CA ILE A 206 8.29 15.51 11.74
C ILE A 206 7.22 16.16 10.85
N ARG A 207 6.96 17.46 11.02
CA ARG A 207 5.99 18.20 10.19
C ARG A 207 6.37 18.19 8.70
N LYS A 208 7.66 18.35 8.38
CA LYS A 208 8.18 18.28 7.00
C LYS A 208 7.92 16.92 6.37
N PHE A 209 8.12 15.84 7.12
CA PHE A 209 7.88 14.48 6.62
C PHE A 209 6.36 14.23 6.47
N ILE A 210 5.53 14.62 7.45
CA ILE A 210 4.06 14.52 7.34
C ILE A 210 3.56 15.27 6.10
N ALA A 211 4.02 16.49 5.86
CA ALA A 211 3.61 17.30 4.72
C ALA A 211 3.92 16.62 3.37
N ARG A 212 5.06 15.91 3.26
CA ARG A 212 5.39 15.15 2.05
C ARG A 212 4.47 13.95 1.85
N LEU A 213 4.17 13.23 2.93
CA LEU A 213 3.28 12.08 2.88
C LEU A 213 1.85 12.51 2.54
N GLU A 214 1.41 13.62 3.13
CA GLU A 214 0.14 14.24 2.81
C GLU A 214 0.04 14.63 1.34
N GLU A 215 1.02 15.34 0.77
CA GLU A 215 1.00 15.73 -0.64
C GLU A 215 0.85 14.50 -1.54
N PHE A 216 1.60 13.43 -1.26
CA PHE A 216 1.50 12.16 -1.97
C PHE A 216 0.10 11.55 -1.82
N CYS A 217 -0.43 11.47 -0.60
CA CYS A 217 -1.75 10.91 -0.32
C CYS A 217 -2.86 11.71 -1.03
N MET A 218 -2.84 13.04 -0.94
CA MET A 218 -3.83 13.90 -1.57
C MET A 218 -3.84 13.75 -3.08
N LYS A 219 -2.67 13.83 -3.73
CA LYS A 219 -2.56 13.71 -5.19
C LYS A 219 -3.01 12.33 -5.70
N THR A 220 -2.65 11.26 -5.00
CA THR A 220 -3.07 9.90 -5.39
C THR A 220 -4.55 9.66 -5.12
N ASN A 221 -5.09 10.18 -4.01
CA ASN A 221 -6.53 10.12 -3.69
C ASN A 221 -7.38 10.85 -4.74
N MET A 222 -7.03 12.08 -5.10
CA MET A 222 -7.72 12.85 -6.14
C MET A 222 -7.69 12.10 -7.49
N ALA A 223 -6.52 11.54 -7.85
CA ALA A 223 -6.39 10.75 -9.07
C ALA A 223 -7.25 9.48 -9.08
N MET A 224 -7.44 8.82 -7.94
CA MET A 224 -8.36 7.68 -7.82
C MET A 224 -9.81 8.11 -7.99
N MET A 225 -10.20 9.24 -7.37
CA MET A 225 -11.55 9.80 -7.52
C MET A 225 -11.84 10.14 -8.99
N ASP A 226 -10.89 10.79 -9.68
CA ASP A 226 -10.99 11.12 -11.11
C ASP A 226 -11.07 9.86 -11.99
N ALA A 227 -10.48 8.75 -11.55
CA ALA A 227 -10.56 7.46 -12.24
C ALA A 227 -11.93 6.78 -12.09
N GLY A 228 -12.77 7.25 -11.16
CA GLY A 228 -14.13 6.78 -10.92
C GLY A 228 -14.32 6.02 -9.61
N VAL A 229 -13.27 5.89 -8.78
CA VAL A 229 -13.37 5.27 -7.45
C VAL A 229 -14.31 6.11 -6.57
N LYS A 230 -15.27 5.44 -5.91
CA LYS A 230 -16.30 6.11 -5.09
C LYS A 230 -16.00 6.09 -3.59
N VAL A 231 -15.19 5.12 -3.15
CA VAL A 231 -14.83 4.95 -1.75
C VAL A 231 -13.32 4.90 -1.64
N LEU A 232 -12.76 5.78 -0.81
CA LEU A 232 -11.36 5.72 -0.42
C LEU A 232 -11.30 5.12 0.98
N MET A 233 -10.43 4.13 1.17
CA MET A 233 -10.15 3.56 2.49
C MET A 233 -8.66 3.50 2.68
N LYS A 234 -8.18 4.13 3.74
CA LYS A 234 -6.76 4.28 4.01
C LYS A 234 -6.40 3.62 5.33
N GLY A 235 -5.57 2.59 5.28
CA GLY A 235 -5.01 1.96 6.46
C GLY A 235 -3.89 2.82 7.03
N ASP A 236 -3.82 2.95 8.36
CA ASP A 236 -2.80 3.82 8.98
C ASP A 236 -2.33 3.39 10.37
N ASP A 237 -2.46 2.10 10.71
CA ASP A 237 -1.82 1.37 11.82
C ASP A 237 -1.37 2.15 13.08
N MET A 238 -2.22 3.04 13.62
CA MET A 238 -1.84 3.94 14.74
C MET A 238 -1.93 3.31 16.12
N SER A 239 -2.43 2.07 16.22
CA SER A 239 -2.85 1.48 17.48
C SER A 239 -2.51 -0.01 17.58
N PHE A 240 -2.39 -0.48 18.81
CA PHE A 240 -2.29 -1.89 19.16
C PHE A 240 -3.46 -2.28 20.08
N LYS A 241 -3.56 -3.56 20.46
CA LYS A 241 -4.64 -4.06 21.34
C LYS A 241 -4.75 -3.33 22.70
N SER A 242 -3.68 -2.65 23.13
CA SER A 242 -3.60 -1.88 24.37
C SER A 242 -3.86 -0.38 24.20
N GLY A 243 -4.15 0.08 22.98
CA GLY A 243 -4.37 1.50 22.65
C GLY A 243 -3.39 2.06 21.63
N PRO A 244 -3.42 3.39 21.42
CA PRO A 244 -2.57 4.07 20.43
C PRO A 244 -1.08 3.94 20.70
N GLN A 245 -0.27 3.90 19.63
CA GLN A 245 1.20 3.83 19.70
C GLN A 245 1.83 5.14 20.20
N LEU A 246 1.13 6.27 20.08
CA LEU A 246 1.50 7.57 20.64
C LEU A 246 0.38 8.14 21.50
N ASN A 247 0.71 9.13 22.35
CA ASN A 247 -0.32 9.88 23.07
C ASN A 247 -1.33 10.49 22.06
N PRO A 248 -2.65 10.30 22.25
CA PRO A 248 -3.66 10.85 21.35
C PRO A 248 -3.51 12.34 21.06
N LYS A 249 -3.11 13.14 22.06
CA LYS A 249 -2.88 14.59 21.87
C LYS A 249 -1.75 14.88 20.87
N LEU A 250 -0.72 14.04 20.84
CA LEU A 250 0.38 14.18 19.87
C LEU A 250 -0.06 13.72 18.49
N LEU A 251 -0.88 12.67 18.40
CA LEU A 251 -1.47 12.25 17.12
C LEU A 251 -2.32 13.39 16.53
N ASP A 252 -3.19 13.99 17.35
CA ASP A 252 -4.04 15.12 16.95
C ASP A 252 -3.22 16.35 16.55
N GLU A 253 -2.11 16.64 17.25
CA GLU A 253 -1.27 17.81 16.98
C GLU A 253 -0.43 17.67 15.70
N PHE A 254 0.14 16.49 15.47
CA PHE A 254 1.09 16.28 14.38
C PHE A 254 0.42 15.74 13.13
N TRP A 255 -0.42 14.70 13.26
CA TRP A 255 -1.07 14.05 12.12
C TRP A 255 -2.53 14.44 11.94
N GLY A 256 -3.26 14.82 13.00
CA GLY A 256 -4.66 15.26 12.92
C GLY A 256 -4.95 16.25 11.77
N PRO A 257 -4.10 17.27 11.52
CA PRO A 257 -4.32 18.21 10.45
C PRO A 257 -4.24 17.58 9.04
N CYS A 258 -3.42 16.55 8.81
CA CYS A 258 -3.32 15.94 7.47
C CYS A 258 -4.48 15.00 7.15
N TYR A 259 -5.27 14.55 8.15
CA TYR A 259 -6.47 13.74 7.92
C TYR A 259 -7.74 14.56 7.70
N THR A 260 -7.72 15.83 8.10
CA THR A 260 -8.90 16.71 8.07
C THR A 260 -8.90 17.68 6.90
N ARG A 261 -7.79 17.80 6.16
CA ARG A 261 -7.68 18.55 4.90
C ARG A 261 -8.07 17.69 3.71
#